data_AF-W6YCN1-F1
#
_entry.id   AF-W6YCN1-F1
#
_cell.length_a   1.000
_cell.length_b   1.000
_cell.length_c   1.000
_cell.angle_alpha   90.00
_cell.angle_beta   90.00
_cell.angle_gamma   90.00
#
_symmetry.space_group_name_H-M   'P 1'
#
loop_
_entity.id
_entity.type
_entity.pdbx_description
1 polymer ?
#
loop_
_entity_poly.entity_id
_entity_poly.type
_entity_poly.pdbx_seq_one_letter_code
_entity_poly.pdbx_strand_id
1 'polypeptide(L)'
;MIQIHSTKHEPDPTLAHSFLISFLLLHTIPWLRRTFRFSKLTSYLLNSLKSLLSPVPPSPILPTPSPPDTALHNGIPYISLTSAYHHTLRQSWTNDPTKLYLESCFDPDSPVNLATDYGIEGLCPVVKATEGDKFILRDGGGRYYLWDGWSGELRRFRERWTEGCRDKEEVVQGLVCEMTWAEADTDVVCRGRRGG
;
A
#
# COMPACT_ATOMS: atom_id res chain seq x y z
N MET A 1 -37.91 6.17 -13.60
CA MET A 1 -36.93 6.06 -12.50
C MET A 1 -35.55 6.28 -13.11
N ILE A 2 -34.74 7.18 -12.55
CA ILE A 2 -33.60 7.87 -13.20
C ILE A 2 -32.33 7.00 -13.32
N GLN A 3 -31.64 7.19 -14.46
CA GLN A 3 -30.22 6.94 -14.86
C GLN A 3 -29.17 6.71 -13.75
N ILE A 4 -28.17 5.84 -14.01
CA ILE A 4 -26.78 6.20 -14.41
C ILE A 4 -26.18 5.08 -15.28
N HIS A 5 -25.74 5.40 -16.50
CA HIS A 5 -24.95 4.52 -17.38
C HIS A 5 -23.47 4.61 -17.01
N SER A 6 -22.81 3.46 -16.80
CA SER A 6 -21.36 3.37 -16.67
C SER A 6 -20.72 3.20 -18.06
N THR A 7 -20.16 4.27 -18.60
CA THR A 7 -19.30 4.20 -19.79
C THR A 7 -17.88 3.86 -19.35
N LYS A 8 -17.42 2.66 -19.71
CA LYS A 8 -16.00 2.32 -19.75
C LYS A 8 -15.29 3.35 -20.61
N HIS A 9 -14.35 4.09 -20.03
CA HIS A 9 -13.50 5.01 -20.76
C HIS A 9 -12.50 4.18 -21.57
N GLU A 10 -12.80 4.00 -22.86
CA GLU A 10 -11.86 3.49 -23.84
C GLU A 10 -10.73 4.52 -23.98
N PRO A 11 -9.44 4.13 -23.95
CA PRO A 11 -8.34 5.06 -24.14
C PRO A 11 -8.34 5.56 -25.59
N ASP A 12 -8.65 6.84 -25.75
CA ASP A 12 -8.71 7.51 -27.05
C ASP A 12 -7.32 7.43 -27.74
N PRO A 13 -7.21 6.77 -28.92
CA PRO A 13 -5.93 6.59 -29.63
C PRO A 13 -5.27 7.92 -30.03
N THR A 14 -6.05 8.99 -30.10
CA THR A 14 -5.58 10.35 -30.38
C THR A 14 -4.75 10.90 -29.21
N LEU A 15 -5.12 10.53 -27.98
CA LEU A 15 -4.45 10.94 -26.74
C LEU A 15 -3.09 10.24 -26.59
N ALA A 16 -3.01 8.95 -26.95
CA ALA A 16 -1.76 8.19 -27.00
C ALA A 16 -0.78 8.77 -28.03
N HIS A 17 -1.29 9.26 -29.16
CA HIS A 17 -0.48 9.93 -30.18
C HIS A 17 0.10 11.27 -29.68
N SER A 18 -0.73 12.09 -29.00
CA SER A 18 -0.26 13.35 -28.38
C SER A 18 0.81 13.12 -27.31
N PHE A 19 0.71 12.05 -26.53
CA PHE A 19 1.76 11.70 -25.56
C PHE A 19 3.08 11.32 -26.22
N LEU A 20 3.05 10.53 -27.30
CA LEU A 20 4.25 10.14 -28.04
C LEU A 20 4.94 11.34 -28.71
N ILE A 21 4.16 12.27 -29.28
CA ILE A 21 4.69 13.51 -29.87
C ILE A 21 5.33 14.39 -28.78
N SER A 22 4.67 14.52 -27.62
CA SER A 22 5.20 15.29 -26.49
C SER A 22 6.50 14.69 -25.94
N PHE A 23 6.59 13.35 -25.91
CA PHE A 23 7.79 12.62 -25.50
C PHE A 23 8.96 12.79 -26.48
N LEU A 24 8.68 12.78 -27.80
CA LEU A 24 9.69 13.02 -28.83
C LEU A 24 10.21 14.45 -28.80
N LEU A 25 9.34 15.44 -28.59
CA LEU A 25 9.74 16.85 -28.41
C LEU A 25 10.61 17.07 -27.17
N LEU A 26 10.33 16.34 -26.09
CA LEU A 26 11.15 16.40 -24.86
C LEU A 26 12.59 15.89 -25.08
N HIS A 27 12.77 14.94 -26.02
CA HIS A 27 14.06 14.31 -26.30
C HIS A 27 14.95 15.07 -27.28
N THR A 28 14.41 16.04 -28.05
CA THR A 28 15.15 16.83 -29.04
C THR A 28 15.74 18.13 -28.50
N ILE A 29 15.34 18.58 -27.31
CA ILE A 29 15.82 19.84 -26.70
C ILE A 29 16.95 19.56 -25.70
N PRO A 30 18.22 19.93 -25.99
CA PRO A 30 19.39 19.52 -25.20
C PRO A 30 19.40 20.04 -23.75
N TRP A 31 18.76 21.17 -23.48
CA TRP A 31 18.72 21.78 -22.14
C TRP A 31 17.74 21.07 -21.19
N LEU A 32 16.66 20.46 -21.68
CA LEU A 32 15.71 19.69 -20.85
C LEU A 32 16.27 18.35 -20.36
N ARG A 33 17.30 17.80 -21.03
CA ARG A 33 17.98 16.57 -20.60
C ARG A 33 18.75 16.70 -19.29
N ARG A 34 19.06 17.93 -18.85
CA ARG A 34 19.93 18.17 -17.69
C ARG A 34 19.21 18.09 -16.34
N THR A 35 17.87 18.16 -16.33
CA THR A 35 17.04 18.13 -15.10
C THR A 35 16.36 16.78 -14.85
N PHE A 36 16.31 15.89 -15.85
CA PHE A 36 15.66 14.58 -15.73
C PHE A 36 16.67 13.44 -15.89
N ARG A 37 17.00 12.74 -14.81
CA ARG A 37 17.74 11.48 -14.87
C ARG A 37 16.79 10.35 -15.30
N PHE A 38 16.72 10.09 -16.60
CA PHE A 38 15.87 9.07 -17.25
C PHE A 38 16.28 7.60 -16.99
N SER A 39 17.09 7.27 -15.99
CA SER A 39 17.60 5.90 -15.82
C SER A 39 16.53 4.86 -15.44
N LYS A 40 15.31 5.27 -15.11
CA LYS A 40 14.17 4.38 -14.78
C LYS A 40 13.08 4.29 -15.85
N LEU A 41 13.13 5.08 -16.93
CA LEU A 41 12.04 5.14 -17.93
C LEU A 41 12.18 4.11 -19.07
N THR A 42 13.36 3.52 -19.24
CA THR A 42 13.63 2.53 -20.29
C THR A 42 12.99 1.17 -20.01
N SER A 43 12.88 0.76 -18.74
CA SER A 43 12.27 -0.52 -18.37
C SER A 43 10.76 -0.53 -18.57
N TYR A 44 10.08 0.58 -18.26
CA TYR A 44 8.63 0.73 -18.46
C TYR A 44 8.25 0.69 -19.94
N LEU A 45 8.96 1.42 -20.81
CA LEU A 45 8.68 1.42 -22.25
C LEU A 45 8.93 0.05 -22.91
N LEU A 46 9.99 -0.67 -22.49
CA LEU A 46 10.27 -2.02 -22.97
C LEU A 46 9.21 -3.04 -22.52
N ASN A 47 8.66 -2.89 -21.31
CA ASN A 47 7.60 -3.78 -20.82
C ASN A 47 6.26 -3.51 -21.52
N SER A 48 5.94 -2.25 -21.83
CA SER A 48 4.74 -1.90 -22.59
C SER A 48 4.77 -2.43 -24.02
N LEU A 49 5.93 -2.39 -24.69
CA LEU A 49 6.10 -2.95 -26.04
C LEU A 49 6.01 -4.49 -26.06
N LYS A 50 6.50 -5.17 -25.01
CA LYS A 50 6.37 -6.64 -24.89
C LYS A 50 4.92 -7.08 -24.64
N SER A 51 4.14 -6.28 -23.94
CA SER A 51 2.70 -6.55 -23.69
C SER A 51 1.88 -6.54 -24.99
N LEU A 52 2.20 -5.64 -25.93
CA LEU A 52 1.48 -5.50 -27.20
C LEU A 52 1.74 -6.62 -28.22
N LEU A 53 2.81 -7.41 -28.04
CA LEU A 53 3.26 -8.44 -28.98
C LEU A 53 3.05 -9.88 -28.47
N SER A 54 2.44 -10.04 -27.29
CA SER A 54 2.22 -11.36 -26.69
C SER A 54 0.94 -12.00 -27.26
N PRO A 55 0.98 -13.26 -27.75
CA PRO A 55 -0.20 -13.95 -28.26
C PRO A 55 -1.19 -14.23 -27.13
N VAL A 56 -2.47 -13.97 -27.41
CA VAL A 56 -3.60 -14.13 -26.48
C VAL A 56 -3.72 -15.59 -26.02
N PRO A 57 -3.61 -15.89 -24.71
CA PRO A 57 -3.95 -17.21 -24.19
C PRO A 57 -5.48 -17.37 -24.05
N PRO A 58 -5.99 -18.61 -24.10
CA PRO A 58 -7.42 -18.92 -24.03
C PRO A 58 -8.05 -18.51 -22.69
N SER A 59 -9.35 -18.21 -22.74
CA SER A 59 -10.17 -17.56 -21.70
C SER A 59 -10.39 -18.39 -20.41
N PRO A 60 -11.14 -17.85 -19.43
CA PRO A 60 -10.69 -17.57 -18.08
C PRO A 60 -10.91 -18.75 -17.12
N ILE A 61 -9.89 -19.11 -16.36
CA ILE A 61 -10.05 -19.93 -15.16
C ILE A 61 -10.74 -19.04 -14.11
N LEU A 62 -11.86 -19.54 -13.59
CA LEU A 62 -12.61 -18.98 -12.47
C LEU A 62 -11.64 -18.59 -11.33
N PRO A 63 -11.65 -17.35 -10.81
CA PRO A 63 -10.75 -16.99 -9.72
C PRO A 63 -11.14 -17.77 -8.46
N THR A 64 -10.27 -18.69 -8.05
CA THR A 64 -10.26 -19.25 -6.70
C THR A 64 -10.26 -18.08 -5.71
N PRO A 65 -11.14 -18.06 -4.69
CA PRO A 65 -11.11 -16.99 -3.69
C PRO A 65 -9.75 -17.01 -2.99
N SER A 66 -9.00 -15.92 -3.11
CA SER A 66 -7.78 -15.70 -2.35
C SER A 66 -8.10 -15.92 -0.86
N PRO A 67 -7.26 -16.63 -0.10
CA PRO A 67 -7.43 -16.67 1.36
C PRO A 67 -7.45 -15.24 1.90
N PRO A 68 -8.20 -14.97 2.99
CA PRO A 68 -8.18 -13.66 3.62
C PRO A 68 -6.73 -13.26 3.92
N ASP A 69 -6.34 -12.03 3.55
CA ASP A 69 -5.01 -11.46 3.84
C ASP A 69 -4.66 -11.50 5.34
N THR A 70 -5.68 -11.64 6.19
CA THR A 70 -5.61 -11.71 7.63
C THR A 70 -5.34 -13.13 8.10
N ALA A 71 -4.22 -13.31 8.80
CA ALA A 71 -3.88 -14.53 9.52
C ALA A 71 -4.18 -14.37 11.02
N LEU A 72 -4.17 -15.48 11.75
CA LEU A 72 -4.37 -15.50 13.20
C LEU A 72 -3.13 -16.02 13.91
N HIS A 73 -2.78 -15.39 15.04
CA HIS A 73 -1.80 -15.90 15.98
C HIS A 73 -2.40 -15.82 17.39
N ASN A 74 -2.49 -16.97 18.06
CA ASN A 74 -3.21 -17.12 19.33
C ASN A 74 -4.68 -16.62 19.27
N GLY A 75 -5.32 -16.73 18.11
CA GLY A 75 -6.69 -16.23 17.89
C GLY A 75 -6.78 -14.72 17.56
N ILE A 76 -5.67 -13.99 17.61
CA ILE A 76 -5.63 -12.54 17.35
C ILE A 76 -5.24 -12.27 15.89
N PRO A 77 -5.97 -11.40 15.16
CA PRO A 77 -5.72 -11.13 13.75
C PRO A 77 -4.50 -10.24 13.50
N TYR A 78 -3.78 -10.54 12.43
CA TYR A 78 -2.74 -9.69 11.86
C TYR A 78 -2.68 -9.87 10.34
N ILE A 79 -2.06 -8.94 9.62
CA ILE A 79 -1.88 -9.06 8.17
C ILE A 79 -0.57 -9.80 7.89
N SER A 80 -0.67 -11.03 7.40
CA SER A 80 0.52 -11.82 7.05
C SER A 80 1.06 -11.37 5.70
N LEU A 81 2.36 -11.14 5.62
CA LEU A 81 3.08 -10.97 4.38
C LEU A 81 3.58 -12.33 3.91
N THR A 82 3.78 -12.46 2.59
CA THR A 82 4.45 -13.66 2.07
C THR A 82 5.90 -13.74 2.55
N SER A 83 6.42 -14.94 2.78
CA SER A 83 7.81 -15.16 3.21
C SER A 83 8.82 -14.57 2.22
N ALA A 84 8.46 -14.50 0.94
CA ALA A 84 9.21 -13.81 -0.10
C ALA A 84 9.36 -12.32 0.17
N TYR A 85 8.55 -11.66 0.99
CA TYR A 85 8.73 -10.24 1.32
C TYR A 85 9.49 -10.01 2.62
N HIS A 86 9.75 -11.05 3.42
CA HIS A 86 10.49 -10.90 4.67
C HIS A 86 11.92 -10.38 4.44
N HIS A 87 12.55 -10.74 3.30
CA HIS A 87 13.88 -10.22 2.95
C HIS A 87 13.86 -8.77 2.43
N THR A 88 12.69 -8.27 2.03
CA THR A 88 12.52 -6.88 1.56
C THR A 88 12.30 -5.90 2.70
N LEU A 89 11.92 -6.40 3.87
CA LEU A 89 11.94 -5.63 5.11
C LEU A 89 13.41 -5.30 5.38
N ARG A 90 13.72 -4.02 5.60
CA ARG A 90 15.10 -3.46 5.65
C ARG A 90 15.94 -3.91 6.86
N GLN A 91 15.79 -5.14 7.36
CA GLN A 91 16.27 -5.64 8.67
C GLN A 91 15.70 -4.87 9.88
N SER A 92 15.22 -3.65 9.67
CA SER A 92 14.62 -2.75 10.65
C SER A 92 13.11 -2.94 10.86
N TRP A 93 12.48 -3.91 10.17
CA TRP A 93 11.05 -4.20 10.27
C TRP A 93 10.79 -5.71 10.29
N THR A 94 9.70 -6.13 10.92
CA THR A 94 9.31 -7.54 11.05
C THR A 94 7.80 -7.75 10.89
N ASN A 95 7.42 -8.84 10.21
CA ASN A 95 6.06 -9.39 10.16
C ASN A 95 5.91 -10.63 11.06
N ASP A 96 6.90 -10.94 11.88
CA ASP A 96 6.87 -12.08 12.79
C ASP A 96 5.77 -11.87 13.85
N PRO A 97 4.71 -12.71 13.87
CA PRO A 97 3.56 -12.50 14.74
C PRO A 97 3.92 -12.55 16.23
N THR A 98 5.01 -13.24 16.60
CA THR A 98 5.51 -13.28 17.98
C THR A 98 6.09 -11.94 18.44
N LYS A 99 6.40 -11.04 17.50
CA LYS A 99 7.00 -9.72 17.74
C LYS A 99 6.04 -8.56 17.46
N LEU A 100 4.80 -8.83 17.03
CA LEU A 100 3.79 -7.80 16.76
C LEU A 100 3.02 -7.34 18.01
N TYR A 101 3.34 -7.90 19.19
CA TYR A 101 2.68 -7.56 20.46
C TYR A 101 1.14 -7.65 20.39
N LEU A 102 0.66 -8.71 19.74
CA LEU A 102 -0.76 -8.89 19.43
C LEU A 102 -1.64 -8.86 20.68
N GLU A 103 -1.24 -9.57 21.72
CA GLU A 103 -1.95 -9.66 23.01
C GLU A 103 -2.01 -8.34 23.78
N SER A 104 -1.13 -7.36 23.46
CA SER A 104 -1.05 -6.10 24.20
C SER A 104 -2.01 -5.03 23.69
N CYS A 105 -2.08 -4.85 22.37
CA CYS A 105 -2.77 -3.70 21.76
C CYS A 105 -3.77 -4.07 20.66
N PHE A 106 -3.74 -5.32 20.19
CA PHE A 106 -4.51 -5.76 19.02
C PHE A 106 -5.46 -6.91 19.32
N ASP A 107 -5.55 -7.36 20.58
CA ASP A 107 -6.51 -8.37 21.02
C ASP A 107 -7.95 -7.83 20.88
N PRO A 108 -8.79 -8.41 20.01
CA PRO A 108 -10.17 -7.97 19.81
C PRO A 108 -11.06 -8.24 21.03
N ASP A 109 -10.68 -9.20 21.88
CA ASP A 109 -11.42 -9.53 23.11
C ASP A 109 -11.04 -8.60 24.28
N SER A 110 -9.95 -7.83 24.13
CA SER A 110 -9.56 -6.82 25.10
C SER A 110 -10.46 -5.58 25.00
N PRO A 111 -11.01 -5.07 26.12
CA PRO A 111 -11.77 -3.82 26.14
C PRO A 111 -10.88 -2.58 25.91
N VAL A 112 -9.56 -2.76 25.96
CA VAL A 112 -8.56 -1.72 25.71
C VAL A 112 -7.68 -2.21 24.56
N ASN A 113 -8.14 -1.96 23.34
CA ASN A 113 -7.40 -2.26 22.13
C ASN A 113 -7.38 -1.03 21.21
N LEU A 114 -6.41 -1.00 20.31
CA LEU A 114 -6.14 0.15 19.46
C LEU A 114 -7.29 0.45 18.48
N ALA A 115 -7.95 -0.59 17.97
CA ALA A 115 -9.09 -0.44 17.06
C ALA A 115 -10.24 0.31 17.75
N THR A 116 -10.56 -0.05 19.00
CA THR A 116 -11.59 0.59 19.81
C THR A 116 -11.18 2.02 20.23
N ASP A 117 -9.93 2.24 20.63
CA ASP A 117 -9.45 3.56 21.07
C ASP A 117 -9.51 4.63 19.96
N TYR A 118 -9.34 4.22 18.69
CA TYR A 118 -9.43 5.11 17.54
C TYR A 118 -10.75 5.01 16.78
N GLY A 119 -11.63 4.07 17.13
CA GLY A 119 -12.87 3.82 16.41
C GLY A 119 -12.65 3.37 14.96
N ILE A 120 -11.61 2.56 14.72
CA ILE A 120 -11.25 2.06 13.39
C ILE A 120 -11.52 0.56 13.32
N GLU A 121 -12.51 0.18 12.52
CA GLU A 121 -12.89 -1.22 12.34
C GLU A 121 -11.81 -2.03 11.61
N GLY A 122 -11.53 -3.23 12.13
CA GLY A 122 -10.59 -4.18 11.50
C GLY A 122 -9.13 -3.73 11.51
N LEU A 123 -8.74 -2.80 12.38
CA LEU A 123 -7.37 -2.31 12.48
C LEU A 123 -6.43 -3.43 12.97
N CYS A 124 -5.60 -3.93 12.06
CA CYS A 124 -4.67 -5.04 12.31
C CYS A 124 -3.21 -4.60 12.09
N PRO A 125 -2.26 -5.15 12.85
CA PRO A 125 -0.85 -4.91 12.60
C PRO A 125 -0.37 -5.65 11.34
N VAL A 126 0.48 -4.97 10.57
CA VAL A 126 1.13 -5.52 9.37
C VAL A 126 2.60 -5.76 9.67
N VAL A 127 3.35 -4.72 10.05
CA VAL A 127 4.75 -4.87 10.44
C VAL A 127 5.08 -3.99 11.63
N LYS A 128 6.05 -4.43 12.43
CA LYS A 128 6.64 -3.65 13.52
C LYS A 128 8.08 -3.28 13.17
N ALA A 129 8.52 -2.08 13.50
CA ALA A 129 9.94 -1.76 13.53
C ALA A 129 10.66 -2.70 14.53
N THR A 130 11.82 -3.25 14.15
CA THR A 130 12.62 -4.10 15.04
C THR A 130 13.29 -3.27 16.14
N GLU A 131 13.55 -1.99 15.86
CA GLU A 131 13.99 -1.00 16.83
C GLU A 131 12.85 -0.02 17.17
N GLY A 132 12.54 0.08 18.46
CA GLY A 132 11.42 0.90 18.96
C GLY A 132 10.05 0.23 18.79
N ASP A 133 8.99 1.04 18.92
CA ASP A 133 7.60 0.57 18.93
C ASP A 133 6.76 1.27 17.87
N LYS A 134 7.31 1.41 16.66
CA LYS A 134 6.55 1.86 15.48
C LYS A 134 5.92 0.67 14.77
N PHE A 135 4.67 0.84 14.34
CA PHE A 135 3.89 -0.18 13.65
C PHE A 135 3.28 0.39 12.37
N ILE A 136 3.31 -0.39 11.29
CA ILE A 136 2.43 -0.18 10.14
C ILE A 136 1.20 -1.04 10.36
N LEU A 137 0.03 -0.42 10.30
CA LEU A 137 -1.28 -1.05 10.49
C LEU A 137 -2.11 -0.95 9.21
N ARG A 138 -3.11 -1.82 9.08
CA ARG A 138 -4.11 -1.79 8.00
C ARG A 138 -5.50 -1.96 8.60
N ASP A 139 -6.47 -1.15 8.20
CA ASP A 139 -7.86 -1.31 8.61
C ASP A 139 -8.66 -2.24 7.70
N GLY A 140 -9.92 -2.52 8.06
CA GLY A 140 -10.83 -3.34 7.24
C GLY A 140 -11.17 -2.72 5.88
N GLY A 141 -10.98 -1.40 5.72
CA GLY A 141 -11.13 -0.67 4.47
C GLY A 141 -9.88 -0.67 3.58
N GLY A 142 -8.79 -1.30 4.03
CA GLY A 142 -7.53 -1.36 3.31
C GLY A 142 -6.65 -0.11 3.42
N ARG A 143 -6.98 0.84 4.30
CA ARG A 143 -6.17 2.03 4.57
C ARG A 143 -5.02 1.68 5.50
N TYR A 144 -3.88 2.34 5.29
CA TYR A 144 -2.67 2.10 6.05
C TYR A 144 -2.39 3.23 7.05
N TYR A 145 -1.83 2.86 8.19
CA TYR A 145 -1.54 3.76 9.30
C TYR A 145 -0.14 3.52 9.84
N LEU A 146 0.48 4.58 10.35
CA LEU A 146 1.66 4.52 11.20
C LEU A 146 1.21 4.77 12.64
N TRP A 147 1.48 3.82 13.51
CA TRP A 147 1.28 3.99 14.94
C TRP A 147 2.62 4.01 15.65
N ASP A 148 2.83 4.98 16.52
CA ASP A 148 3.97 5.04 17.41
C ASP A 148 3.49 4.68 18.83
N GLY A 149 3.90 3.52 19.31
CA GLY A 149 3.52 3.01 20.62
C GLY A 149 4.07 3.83 21.79
N TRP A 150 5.13 4.62 21.57
CA TRP A 150 5.73 5.44 22.62
C TRP A 150 4.99 6.76 22.79
N SER A 151 4.69 7.46 21.69
CA SER A 151 3.88 8.69 21.74
C SER A 151 2.38 8.39 21.85
N GLY A 152 1.97 7.18 21.49
CA GLY A 152 0.58 6.78 21.36
C GLY A 152 -0.13 7.55 20.25
N GLU A 153 0.60 8.08 19.26
CA GLU A 153 0.05 8.82 18.12
C GLU A 153 -0.21 7.87 16.95
N LEU A 154 -1.40 8.00 16.34
CA LEU A 154 -1.76 7.26 15.13
C LEU A 154 -1.85 8.27 13.97
N ARG A 155 -1.18 7.97 12.87
CA ARG A 155 -1.22 8.79 11.66
C ARG A 155 -1.64 7.93 10.48
N ARG A 156 -2.48 8.45 9.59
CA ARG A 156 -2.93 7.78 8.37
C ARG A 156 -1.99 8.13 7.23
N PHE A 157 -1.52 7.13 6.49
CA PHE A 157 -0.81 7.37 5.23
C PHE A 157 -1.79 7.88 4.16
N ARG A 158 -1.36 8.88 3.39
CA ARG A 158 -2.15 9.40 2.28
C ARG A 158 -2.24 8.41 1.13
N GLU A 159 -3.30 8.55 0.33
CA GLU A 159 -3.65 7.60 -0.73
C GLU A 159 -2.57 7.42 -1.78
N ARG A 160 -1.73 8.45 -2.02
CA ARG A 160 -0.59 8.36 -2.95
C ARG A 160 0.43 7.26 -2.60
N TRP A 161 0.45 6.78 -1.35
CA TRP A 161 1.31 5.67 -0.92
C TRP A 161 0.73 4.29 -1.21
N THR A 162 -0.57 4.24 -1.48
CA THR A 162 -1.32 3.00 -1.73
C THR A 162 -1.85 2.91 -3.16
N GLU A 163 -1.99 4.06 -3.84
CA GLU A 163 -2.56 4.15 -5.19
C GLU A 163 -1.64 3.48 -6.22
N GLY A 164 -2.23 2.61 -7.04
CA GLY A 164 -1.50 1.88 -8.09
C GLY A 164 -0.67 0.70 -7.59
N CYS A 165 -0.61 0.44 -6.28
CA CYS A 165 -0.01 -0.78 -5.73
C CYS A 165 -0.89 -1.99 -6.05
N ARG A 166 -0.25 -3.10 -6.43
CA ARG A 166 -0.94 -4.33 -6.85
C ARG A 166 -1.41 -5.18 -5.67
N ASP A 167 -0.67 -5.12 -4.58
CA ASP A 167 -0.89 -5.94 -3.38
C ASP A 167 -0.38 -5.22 -2.12
N LYS A 168 -0.71 -5.80 -0.96
CA LYS A 168 -0.31 -5.28 0.36
C LYS A 168 1.20 -5.27 0.54
N GLU A 169 1.89 -6.22 -0.08
CA GLU A 169 3.33 -6.35 -0.01
C GLU A 169 4.07 -5.19 -0.69
N GLU A 170 3.61 -4.77 -1.88
CA GLU A 170 4.12 -3.60 -2.61
C GLU A 170 3.91 -2.31 -1.81
N VAL A 171 2.75 -2.15 -1.16
CA VAL A 171 2.48 -1.02 -0.26
C VAL A 171 3.47 -1.00 0.90
N VAL A 172 3.60 -2.10 1.63
CA VAL A 172 4.49 -2.18 2.80
C VAL A 172 5.94 -1.95 2.40
N GLN A 173 6.37 -2.50 1.27
CA GLN A 173 7.72 -2.30 0.75
C GLN A 173 7.97 -0.81 0.44
N GLY A 174 7.03 -0.13 -0.20
CA GLY A 174 7.11 1.30 -0.50
C GLY A 174 7.21 2.14 0.79
N LEU A 175 6.30 1.89 1.73
CA LEU A 175 6.28 2.58 3.03
C LEU A 175 7.58 2.37 3.81
N VAL A 176 8.07 1.13 3.93
CA VAL A 176 9.30 0.83 4.66
C VAL A 176 10.53 1.38 3.94
N CYS A 177 10.56 1.36 2.61
CA CYS A 177 11.69 1.90 1.85
C CYS A 177 11.79 3.42 1.94
N GLU A 178 10.66 4.11 1.97
CA GLU A 178 10.58 5.57 1.95
C GLU A 178 10.03 6.13 3.27
N MET A 179 10.24 5.40 4.38
CA MET A 179 9.60 5.68 5.68
C MET A 179 9.71 7.14 6.12
N THR A 180 10.88 7.78 5.95
CA THR A 180 11.06 9.19 6.30
C THR A 180 10.10 10.12 5.54
N TRP A 181 9.91 9.86 4.24
CA TRP A 181 8.99 10.63 3.40
C TRP A 181 7.53 10.24 3.64
N ALA A 182 7.28 8.96 3.89
CA ALA A 182 5.95 8.44 4.18
C ALA A 182 5.41 9.00 5.50
N GLU A 183 6.22 8.98 6.56
CA GLU A 183 5.87 9.53 7.87
C GLU A 183 5.57 11.03 7.81
N ALA A 184 6.36 11.80 7.04
CA ALA A 184 6.16 13.23 6.86
C ALA A 184 4.88 13.56 6.06
N ASP A 185 4.32 12.58 5.35
CA ASP A 185 3.10 12.72 4.55
C ASP A 185 1.99 11.82 5.11
N THR A 186 1.68 12.06 6.36
CA THR A 186 0.57 11.43 7.07
C THR A 186 -0.35 12.48 7.66
N ASP A 187 -1.59 12.09 7.91
CA ASP A 187 -2.58 12.92 8.61
C ASP A 187 -2.83 12.32 10.00
N VAL A 188 -2.76 13.14 11.04
CA VAL A 188 -2.97 12.70 12.44
C VAL A 188 -4.41 12.22 12.62
N VAL A 189 -4.57 11.05 13.22
CA VAL A 189 -5.88 10.47 13.54
C VAL A 189 -6.18 10.75 15.01
N CYS A 190 -7.25 11.48 15.26
CA CYS A 190 -7.72 11.74 16.62
C CYS A 190 -8.31 10.46 17.23
N ARG A 191 -8.04 10.23 18.52
CA ARG A 191 -8.74 9.18 19.27
C ARG A 191 -10.23 9.45 19.28
N GLY A 192 -11.03 8.40 19.19
CA GLY A 192 -12.48 8.50 19.34
C GLY A 192 -12.77 9.05 20.73
N ARG A 193 -13.49 10.17 20.85
CA ARG A 193 -14.01 10.60 22.15
C ARG A 193 -14.85 9.46 22.70
N ARG A 194 -14.43 8.84 23.82
CA ARG A 194 -15.35 8.07 24.65
C ARG A 194 -16.45 9.04 25.04
N GLY A 195 -17.65 8.87 24.47
CA GLY A 195 -18.83 9.56 24.95
C GLY A 195 -19.00 9.21 26.43
N GLY A 196 -18.79 10.22 27.29
CA GLY A 196 -19.21 10.15 28.69
C GLY A 196 -20.69 10.52 28.80
#